data_AF-A0A0E0AFZ8-F1
#
_entry.id   AF-A0A0E0AFZ8-F1
#
_cell.length_a   1.000
_cell.length_b   1.000
_cell.length_c   1.000
_cell.angle_alpha   90.00
_cell.angle_beta   90.00
_cell.angle_gamma   90.00
#
_symmetry.space_group_name_H-M   'P 1'
#
loop_
_entity.id
_entity.type
_entity.pdbx_description
1 polymer ?
#
loop_
_entity_poly.entity_id
_entity_poly.type
_entity_poly.pdbx_seq_one_letter_code
_entity_poly.pdbx_strand_id
1 'polypeptide(L)'
;MAEEEAKKPVVVVAMKGHPGSGKSTVARAIATALCCPLLDKDDVRDCTLPLERVDGLAIGMLNELSYAVLWRMAERQVQLGLSVVVDSPLSRRAHLDALTSLPGALVIVVECRPGNEEEWRRRLEKRGAAVPEDGGDGWHKPKTWTELERLRDGYQGCTDYEFGDVPRIVVDTTDPTADSEAISVRMASSVLQPGVPVTLQELEPSSESFRQGASLRSYDLNSAIAVIQDGGASLKVDTQNLREISFRTNSTYQFIGELLIKPDNDAVLQARVGRNVDGIDLNLYQQSLLIRRQYEAQLRSRRS
;
A
#
# COMPACT_ATOMS: atom_id res chain seq x y z
N MET A 1 10.33 -15.39 29.79
CA MET A 1 9.09 -14.91 29.15
C MET A 1 9.52 -14.24 27.88
N ALA A 2 9.17 -14.83 26.73
CA ALA A 2 9.60 -14.32 25.43
C ALA A 2 8.87 -13.00 25.13
N GLU A 3 9.63 -11.96 24.80
CA GLU A 3 9.11 -10.68 24.33
C GLU A 3 8.35 -10.91 23.02
N GLU A 4 7.07 -10.56 23.01
CA GLU A 4 6.21 -10.66 21.84
C GLU A 4 6.61 -9.53 20.88
N GLU A 5 7.46 -9.83 19.89
CA GLU A 5 7.86 -8.89 18.84
C GLU A 5 6.60 -8.27 18.21
N ALA A 6 6.50 -6.93 18.21
CA ALA A 6 5.44 -6.21 17.51
C ALA A 6 5.43 -6.60 16.02
N LYS A 7 4.44 -7.42 15.64
CA LYS A 7 4.34 -8.04 14.33
C LYS A 7 4.18 -6.96 13.26
N LYS A 8 5.13 -6.88 12.33
CA LYS A 8 5.09 -5.95 11.18
C LYS A 8 3.75 -6.11 10.46
N PRO A 9 3.05 -5.02 10.08
CA PRO A 9 1.74 -5.12 9.43
C PRO A 9 1.89 -5.90 8.13
N VAL A 10 1.05 -6.92 7.96
CA VAL A 10 0.98 -7.73 6.74
C VAL A 10 0.28 -6.91 5.67
N VAL A 11 0.92 -6.75 4.51
CA VAL A 11 0.37 -5.96 3.40
C VAL A 11 0.01 -6.89 2.25
N VAL A 12 -1.20 -6.73 1.71
CA VAL A 12 -1.66 -7.38 0.49
C VAL A 12 -1.74 -6.32 -0.61
N VAL A 13 -0.87 -6.45 -1.60
CA VAL A 13 -0.90 -5.60 -2.79
C VAL A 13 -1.80 -6.27 -3.83
N ALA A 14 -2.99 -5.71 -4.05
CA ALA A 14 -3.94 -6.16 -5.05
C ALA A 14 -3.68 -5.42 -6.37
N MET A 15 -3.16 -6.12 -7.37
CA MET A 15 -3.02 -5.54 -8.71
C MET A 15 -4.38 -5.43 -9.40
N LYS A 16 -4.56 -4.40 -10.22
CA LYS A 16 -5.77 -4.16 -11.02
C LYS A 16 -5.41 -3.64 -12.40
N GLY A 17 -6.21 -4.01 -13.40
CA GLY A 17 -6.06 -3.53 -14.78
C GLY A 17 -6.24 -4.61 -15.85
N HIS A 18 -6.48 -4.17 -17.08
CA HIS A 18 -6.80 -5.05 -18.20
C HIS A 18 -5.60 -5.84 -18.75
N PRO A 19 -5.81 -6.90 -19.55
CA PRO A 19 -4.73 -7.59 -20.25
C PRO A 19 -3.84 -6.62 -21.05
N GLY A 20 -2.52 -6.80 -20.98
CA GLY A 20 -1.57 -5.93 -21.68
C GLY A 20 -1.26 -4.60 -20.95
N SER A 21 -1.92 -4.28 -19.85
CA SER A 21 -1.75 -3.01 -19.14
C SER A 21 -0.48 -2.89 -18.28
N GLY A 22 0.47 -3.83 -18.39
CA GLY A 22 1.73 -3.79 -17.63
C GLY A 22 1.67 -4.29 -16.17
N LYS A 23 0.51 -4.73 -15.66
CA LYS A 23 0.35 -5.25 -14.28
C LYS A 23 1.44 -6.22 -13.85
N SER A 24 1.65 -7.31 -14.59
CA SER A 24 2.60 -8.36 -14.18
C SER A 24 4.04 -7.87 -14.10
N THR A 25 4.40 -6.85 -14.90
CA THR A 25 5.70 -6.19 -14.78
C THR A 25 5.79 -5.39 -13.49
N VAL A 26 4.77 -4.58 -13.20
CA VAL A 26 4.70 -3.78 -11.96
C VAL A 26 4.63 -4.68 -10.72
N ALA A 27 3.85 -5.76 -10.78
CA ALA A 27 3.68 -6.75 -9.71
C ALA A 27 5.01 -7.42 -9.34
N ARG A 28 5.78 -7.88 -10.34
CA ARG A 28 7.13 -8.42 -10.13
C ARG A 28 8.08 -7.41 -9.50
N ALA A 29 8.04 -6.17 -9.96
CA ALA A 29 8.90 -5.11 -9.42
C ALA A 29 8.57 -4.83 -7.95
N ILE A 30 7.28 -4.73 -7.60
CA ILE A 30 6.81 -4.55 -6.22
C ILE A 30 7.20 -5.76 -5.36
N ALA A 31 6.95 -6.99 -5.83
CA ALA A 31 7.26 -8.20 -5.09
C ALA A 31 8.77 -8.30 -4.78
N THR A 32 9.61 -7.94 -5.76
CA THR A 32 11.07 -7.88 -5.62
C THR A 32 11.47 -6.82 -4.60
N ALA A 33 10.93 -5.60 -4.70
CA ALA A 33 11.26 -4.48 -3.81
C ALA A 33 10.82 -4.74 -2.36
N LEU A 34 9.66 -5.41 -2.16
CA LEU A 34 9.14 -5.75 -0.85
C LEU A 34 9.68 -7.09 -0.31
N CYS A 35 10.49 -7.82 -1.10
CA CYS A 35 10.96 -9.16 -0.80
C CYS A 35 9.83 -10.09 -0.34
N CYS A 36 8.72 -10.11 -1.07
CA CYS A 36 7.53 -10.86 -0.69
C CYS A 36 7.01 -11.74 -1.85
N PRO A 37 6.25 -12.82 -1.56
CA PRO A 37 5.70 -13.67 -2.60
C PRO A 37 4.83 -12.91 -3.60
N LEU A 38 4.97 -13.28 -4.87
CA LEU A 38 4.07 -12.90 -5.96
C LEU A 38 3.16 -14.08 -6.27
N LEU A 39 1.85 -13.85 -6.23
CA LEU A 39 0.83 -14.81 -6.64
C LEU A 39 0.17 -14.30 -7.91
N ASP A 40 0.40 -14.94 -9.04
CA ASP A 40 -0.22 -14.59 -10.32
C ASP A 40 -1.39 -15.52 -10.63
N LYS A 41 -2.56 -14.94 -10.91
CA LYS A 41 -3.75 -15.68 -11.34
C LYS A 41 -3.50 -16.50 -12.60
N ASP A 42 -2.66 -15.97 -13.50
CA ASP A 42 -2.39 -16.60 -14.78
C ASP A 42 -1.47 -17.82 -14.65
N ASP A 43 -0.57 -17.87 -13.65
CA ASP A 43 0.20 -19.08 -13.34
C ASP A 43 -0.72 -20.28 -13.07
N VAL A 44 -1.82 -20.04 -12.34
CA VAL A 44 -2.83 -21.08 -12.08
C VAL A 44 -3.61 -21.40 -13.35
N ARG A 45 -4.02 -20.38 -14.10
CA ARG A 45 -4.87 -20.55 -15.29
C ARG A 45 -4.13 -21.27 -16.42
N ASP A 46 -2.86 -20.98 -16.62
CA ASP A 46 -2.03 -21.61 -17.65
C ASP A 46 -1.86 -23.12 -17.39
N CYS A 47 -1.78 -23.52 -16.11
CA CYS A 47 -1.77 -24.93 -15.71
C CYS A 47 -3.09 -25.69 -16.03
N THR A 48 -4.20 -24.98 -16.31
CA THR A 48 -5.49 -25.62 -16.62
C THR A 48 -5.69 -25.95 -18.10
N LEU A 49 -4.76 -25.56 -18.99
CA LEU A 49 -4.85 -25.82 -20.43
C LEU A 49 -5.14 -27.31 -20.77
N PRO A 50 -4.51 -28.31 -20.13
CA PRO A 50 -4.80 -29.72 -20.41
C PRO A 50 -6.23 -30.15 -20.06
N LEU A 51 -6.84 -29.50 -19.06
CA LEU A 51 -8.17 -29.85 -18.55
C LEU A 51 -9.29 -29.26 -19.42
N GLU A 52 -9.04 -28.12 -20.06
CA GLU A 52 -10.03 -27.48 -20.93
C GLU A 52 -10.26 -28.23 -22.23
N ARG A 53 -9.30 -29.09 -22.62
CA ARG A 53 -9.42 -29.99 -23.78
C ARG A 53 -10.24 -31.23 -23.49
N VAL A 54 -10.65 -31.45 -22.24
CA VAL A 54 -11.52 -32.56 -21.84
C VAL A 54 -12.97 -32.10 -21.93
N ASP A 55 -13.77 -32.76 -22.77
CA ASP A 55 -15.18 -32.44 -22.97
C ASP A 55 -15.96 -32.40 -21.64
N GLY A 56 -16.70 -31.31 -21.41
CA GLY A 56 -17.65 -31.17 -20.30
C GLY A 56 -17.26 -30.21 -19.17
N LEU A 57 -16.02 -29.70 -19.12
CA LEU A 57 -15.65 -28.64 -18.16
C LEU A 57 -15.95 -27.26 -18.74
N ALA A 58 -16.81 -26.49 -18.08
CA ALA A 58 -17.08 -25.12 -18.49
C ALA A 58 -15.86 -24.22 -18.21
N ILE A 59 -15.37 -23.51 -19.24
CA ILE A 59 -14.28 -22.53 -19.19
C ILE A 59 -14.42 -21.57 -18.00
N GLY A 60 -15.66 -21.15 -17.69
CA GLY A 60 -15.97 -20.30 -16.55
C GLY A 60 -15.59 -20.94 -15.20
N MET A 61 -15.83 -22.24 -15.02
CA MET A 61 -15.50 -22.94 -13.77
C MET A 61 -13.98 -23.00 -13.53
N LEU A 62 -13.18 -23.19 -14.57
CA LEU A 62 -11.71 -23.20 -14.45
C LEU A 62 -11.16 -21.81 -14.11
N ASN A 63 -11.79 -20.75 -14.64
CA ASN A 63 -11.44 -19.38 -14.28
C ASN A 63 -11.79 -19.05 -12.83
N GLU A 64 -12.98 -19.42 -12.36
CA GLU A 64 -13.37 -19.26 -10.94
C GLU A 64 -12.49 -20.10 -10.01
N LEU A 65 -12.11 -21.31 -10.43
CA LEU A 65 -11.15 -22.14 -9.69
C LEU A 65 -9.79 -21.46 -9.58
N SER A 66 -9.31 -20.80 -10.65
CA SER A 66 -8.05 -20.07 -10.62
C SER A 66 -8.06 -18.96 -9.57
N TYR A 67 -9.17 -18.23 -9.45
CA TYR A 67 -9.35 -17.23 -8.40
C TYR A 67 -9.43 -17.87 -7.01
N ALA A 68 -10.20 -18.96 -6.84
CA ALA A 68 -10.32 -19.65 -5.56
C ALA A 68 -8.97 -20.15 -5.03
N VAL A 69 -8.13 -20.71 -5.91
CA VAL A 69 -6.75 -21.12 -5.57
C VAL A 69 -5.94 -19.90 -5.14
N LEU A 70 -5.98 -18.82 -5.92
CA LEU A 70 -5.23 -17.59 -5.64
C LEU A 70 -5.58 -17.00 -4.26
N TRP A 71 -6.87 -16.93 -3.92
CA TRP A 71 -7.34 -16.42 -2.62
C TRP A 71 -6.87 -17.31 -1.47
N ARG A 72 -6.93 -18.64 -1.62
CA ARG A 72 -6.44 -19.58 -0.61
C ARG A 72 -4.94 -19.48 -0.38
N MET A 73 -4.16 -19.28 -1.44
CA MET A 73 -2.73 -19.04 -1.32
C MET A 73 -2.46 -17.71 -0.60
N ALA A 74 -3.13 -16.62 -0.98
CA ALA A 74 -2.98 -15.33 -0.32
C ALA A 74 -3.33 -15.40 1.18
N GLU A 75 -4.45 -16.03 1.52
CA GLU A 75 -4.86 -16.27 2.91
C GLU A 75 -3.78 -17.01 3.69
N ARG A 76 -3.20 -18.07 3.11
CA ARG A 76 -2.16 -18.86 3.77
C ARG A 76 -0.89 -18.07 4.02
N GLN A 77 -0.46 -17.25 3.05
CA GLN A 77 0.70 -16.37 3.22
C GLN A 77 0.47 -15.32 4.32
N VAL A 78 -0.71 -14.69 4.34
CA VAL A 78 -1.09 -13.70 5.36
C VAL A 78 -1.12 -14.31 6.76
N GLN A 79 -1.69 -15.51 6.91
CA GLN A 79 -1.70 -16.25 8.18
C GLN A 79 -0.28 -16.52 8.72
N LEU A 80 0.68 -16.76 7.82
CA LEU A 80 2.10 -16.93 8.16
C LEU A 80 2.82 -15.60 8.47
N GLY A 81 2.12 -14.46 8.40
CA GLY A 81 2.69 -13.14 8.63
C GLY A 81 3.44 -12.57 7.43
N LEU A 82 3.22 -13.11 6.23
CA LEU A 82 3.91 -12.67 5.01
C LEU A 82 3.03 -11.71 4.22
N SER A 83 3.60 -10.55 3.89
CA SER A 83 3.03 -9.68 2.85
C SER A 83 3.01 -10.42 1.50
N VAL A 84 2.12 -10.03 0.59
CA VAL A 84 1.97 -10.71 -0.70
C VAL A 84 1.51 -9.73 -1.78
N VAL A 85 2.04 -9.91 -2.99
CA VAL A 85 1.50 -9.27 -4.19
C VAL A 85 0.58 -10.26 -4.90
N VAL A 86 -0.65 -9.86 -5.17
CA VAL A 86 -1.64 -10.66 -5.89
C VAL A 86 -1.87 -10.03 -7.25
N ASP A 87 -1.27 -10.62 -8.29
CA ASP A 87 -1.48 -10.20 -9.67
C ASP A 87 -2.75 -10.84 -10.24
N SER A 88 -3.78 -10.01 -10.38
CA SER A 88 -4.99 -10.37 -11.08
C SER A 88 -5.57 -9.15 -11.81
N PRO A 89 -6.52 -9.35 -12.73
CA PRO A 89 -7.25 -8.22 -13.32
C PRO A 89 -8.06 -7.39 -12.31
N LEU A 90 -8.42 -7.99 -11.16
CA LEU A 90 -9.34 -7.43 -10.16
C LEU A 90 -10.61 -6.85 -10.82
N SER A 91 -11.18 -7.59 -11.79
CA SER A 91 -12.24 -7.12 -12.67
C SER A 91 -13.62 -6.96 -12.02
N ARG A 92 -13.80 -7.41 -10.77
CA ARG A 92 -15.07 -7.38 -10.06
C ARG A 92 -14.86 -6.99 -8.61
N ARG A 93 -15.84 -6.32 -8.01
CA ARG A 93 -15.83 -5.93 -6.60
C ARG A 93 -15.64 -7.12 -5.66
N ALA A 94 -16.26 -8.26 -5.95
CA ALA A 94 -16.11 -9.50 -5.18
C ALA A 94 -14.65 -9.98 -5.06
N HIS A 95 -13.79 -9.69 -6.05
CA HIS A 95 -12.37 -10.05 -5.97
C HIS A 95 -11.62 -9.16 -4.97
N LEU A 96 -11.99 -7.88 -4.89
CA LEU A 96 -11.46 -6.98 -3.88
C LEU A 96 -11.97 -7.38 -2.48
N ASP A 97 -13.27 -7.70 -2.36
CA ASP A 97 -13.87 -8.12 -1.09
C ASP A 97 -13.21 -9.40 -0.54
N ALA A 98 -12.86 -10.36 -1.42
CA ALA A 98 -12.11 -11.55 -1.02
C ALA A 98 -10.76 -11.19 -0.37
N LEU A 99 -10.04 -10.21 -0.90
CA LEU A 99 -8.75 -9.77 -0.35
C LEU A 99 -8.90 -8.93 0.92
N THR A 100 -9.89 -8.03 0.98
CA THR A 100 -10.13 -7.19 2.18
C THR A 100 -10.69 -7.98 3.35
N SER A 101 -11.28 -9.16 3.09
CA SER A 101 -11.71 -10.09 4.13
C SER A 101 -10.57 -10.84 4.83
N LEU A 102 -9.32 -10.73 4.32
CA LEU A 102 -8.16 -11.41 4.90
C LEU A 102 -7.80 -10.82 6.28
N PRO A 103 -7.88 -11.60 7.37
CA PRO A 103 -7.69 -11.06 8.72
C PRO A 103 -6.27 -10.53 8.94
N GLY A 104 -6.17 -9.32 9.50
CA GLY A 104 -4.88 -8.70 9.87
C GLY A 104 -4.03 -8.24 8.70
N ALA A 105 -4.56 -8.25 7.47
CA ALA A 105 -3.91 -7.70 6.30
C ALA A 105 -4.40 -6.27 6.00
N LEU A 106 -3.46 -5.39 5.67
CA LEU A 106 -3.76 -4.13 5.03
C LEU A 106 -3.77 -4.34 3.50
N VAL A 107 -4.91 -4.13 2.86
CA VAL A 107 -5.02 -4.25 1.40
C VAL A 107 -4.78 -2.89 0.75
N ILE A 108 -3.99 -2.88 -0.33
CA ILE A 108 -3.74 -1.71 -1.18
C ILE A 108 -3.99 -2.13 -2.62
N VAL A 109 -4.71 -1.31 -3.38
CA VAL A 109 -4.89 -1.53 -4.81
C VAL A 109 -3.86 -0.76 -5.62
N VAL A 110 -3.19 -1.45 -6.55
CA VAL A 110 -2.38 -0.84 -7.60
C VAL A 110 -3.07 -1.03 -8.93
N GLU A 111 -3.58 0.05 -9.49
CA GLU A 111 -4.24 0.04 -10.78
C GLU A 111 -3.29 0.47 -11.88
N CYS A 112 -2.95 -0.48 -12.74
CA CYS A 112 -2.18 -0.22 -13.94
C CYS A 112 -3.12 0.26 -15.06
N ARG A 113 -3.06 1.56 -15.36
CA ARG A 113 -3.90 2.24 -16.35
C ARG A 113 -3.01 2.90 -17.41
N PRO A 114 -2.81 2.28 -18.58
CA PRO A 114 -2.02 2.85 -19.67
C PRO A 114 -2.63 4.16 -20.14
N GLY A 115 -1.86 5.26 -20.14
CA GLY A 115 -2.27 6.55 -20.68
C GLY A 115 -2.17 6.64 -22.21
N ASN A 116 -1.28 5.86 -22.82
CA ASN A 116 -1.12 5.75 -24.27
C ASN A 116 -1.74 4.43 -24.80
N GLU A 117 -2.88 4.57 -25.49
CA GLU A 117 -3.61 3.43 -26.08
C GLU A 117 -2.82 2.73 -27.20
N GLU A 118 -2.13 3.49 -28.06
CA GLU A 118 -1.38 2.92 -29.17
C GLU A 118 -0.23 2.04 -28.66
N GLU A 119 0.47 2.49 -27.63
CA GLU A 119 1.52 1.70 -27.00
C GLU A 119 0.96 0.47 -26.27
N TRP A 120 -0.21 0.60 -25.62
CA TRP A 120 -0.90 -0.54 -25.02
C TRP A 120 -1.29 -1.58 -26.09
N ARG A 121 -1.89 -1.13 -27.20
CA ARG A 121 -2.24 -1.97 -28.36
C ARG A 121 -1.01 -2.70 -28.90
N ARG A 122 0.06 -1.96 -29.17
CA ARG A 122 1.31 -2.51 -29.70
C ARG A 122 1.89 -3.60 -28.77
N ARG A 123 1.90 -3.37 -27.45
CA ARG A 123 2.37 -4.35 -26.45
C ARG A 123 1.49 -5.58 -26.39
N LEU A 124 0.17 -5.40 -26.39
CA LEU A 124 -0.82 -6.48 -26.35
C LEU A 124 -0.63 -7.41 -27.55
N GLU A 125 -0.58 -6.84 -28.76
CA GLU A 125 -0.50 -7.58 -30.03
C GLU A 125 0.87 -8.25 -30.21
N LYS A 126 1.95 -7.55 -29.83
CA LYS A 126 3.30 -8.15 -29.82
C LYS A 126 3.35 -9.39 -28.92
N ARG A 127 2.71 -9.35 -27.75
CA ARG A 127 2.63 -10.50 -26.85
C ARG A 127 1.74 -11.59 -27.44
N GLY A 128 0.57 -11.24 -27.98
CA GLY A 128 -0.36 -12.18 -28.58
C GLY A 128 0.27 -12.99 -29.72
N ALA A 129 1.08 -12.33 -30.56
CA ALA A 129 1.82 -12.96 -31.66
C ALA A 129 2.92 -13.93 -31.21
N ALA A 130 3.37 -13.85 -29.94
CA ALA A 130 4.38 -14.75 -29.39
C ALA A 130 3.79 -16.03 -28.77
N VAL A 131 2.46 -16.12 -28.62
CA VAL A 131 1.79 -17.29 -28.05
C VAL A 131 1.63 -18.36 -29.14
N PRO A 132 2.11 -19.60 -28.93
CA PRO A 132 1.97 -20.69 -29.90
C PRO A 132 0.51 -21.00 -30.28
N GLU A 133 0.28 -21.48 -31.49
CA GLU A 133 -1.06 -21.85 -31.99
C GLU A 133 -1.62 -23.10 -31.28
N ASP A 134 -0.74 -24.02 -30.89
CA ASP A 134 -1.04 -25.25 -30.17
C ASP A 134 -1.19 -25.07 -28.64
N GLY A 135 -1.15 -23.81 -28.17
CA GLY A 135 -1.32 -23.42 -26.77
C GLY A 135 -0.01 -23.24 -26.01
N GLY A 136 -0.06 -22.43 -24.95
CA GLY A 136 1.10 -22.07 -24.11
C GLY A 136 0.71 -20.98 -23.10
N ASP A 137 1.68 -20.44 -22.37
CA ASP A 137 1.41 -19.41 -21.34
C ASP A 137 0.63 -18.22 -21.92
N GLY A 138 -0.48 -17.89 -21.27
CA GLY A 138 -1.38 -16.83 -21.71
C GLY A 138 -2.25 -17.16 -22.91
N TRP A 139 -2.43 -18.44 -23.27
CA TRP A 139 -3.34 -18.87 -24.35
C TRP A 139 -4.77 -18.35 -24.19
N HIS A 140 -5.24 -18.16 -22.94
CA HIS A 140 -6.57 -17.66 -22.59
C HIS A 140 -6.70 -16.13 -22.66
N LYS A 141 -5.61 -15.41 -22.96
CA LYS A 141 -5.58 -13.94 -22.97
C LYS A 141 -5.93 -13.41 -24.36
N PRO A 142 -6.52 -12.20 -24.45
CA PRO A 142 -6.71 -11.54 -25.74
C PRO A 142 -5.34 -11.30 -26.39
N LYS A 143 -5.26 -11.67 -27.67
CA LYS A 143 -4.09 -11.56 -28.54
C LYS A 143 -4.16 -10.32 -29.43
N THR A 144 -5.38 -9.86 -29.73
CA THR A 144 -5.62 -8.69 -30.59
C THR A 144 -6.34 -7.57 -29.84
N TRP A 145 -6.23 -6.33 -30.34
CA TRP A 145 -6.98 -5.21 -29.77
C TRP A 145 -8.49 -5.44 -29.80
N THR A 146 -9.01 -5.99 -30.90
CA THR A 146 -10.43 -6.29 -31.07
C THR A 146 -10.92 -7.32 -30.05
N GLU A 147 -10.13 -8.34 -29.73
CA GLU A 147 -10.48 -9.29 -28.66
C GLU A 147 -10.50 -8.63 -27.29
N LEU A 148 -9.58 -7.71 -27.02
CA LEU A 148 -9.56 -6.95 -25.78
C LEU A 148 -10.78 -6.03 -25.67
N GLU A 149 -11.20 -5.37 -26.75
CA GLU A 149 -12.42 -4.55 -26.78
C GLU A 149 -13.66 -5.41 -26.49
N ARG A 150 -13.81 -6.56 -27.16
CA ARG A 150 -14.91 -7.50 -26.86
C ARG A 150 -14.91 -7.96 -25.40
N LEU A 151 -13.74 -8.23 -24.84
CA LEU A 151 -13.60 -8.59 -23.42
C LEU A 151 -14.04 -7.43 -22.51
N ARG A 152 -13.66 -6.20 -22.84
CA ARG A 152 -14.06 -5.00 -22.09
C ARG A 152 -15.57 -4.78 -22.14
N ASP A 153 -16.17 -4.92 -23.31
CA ASP A 153 -17.63 -4.82 -23.49
C ASP A 153 -18.35 -5.92 -22.70
N GLY A 154 -17.81 -7.14 -22.70
CA GLY A 154 -18.32 -8.26 -21.92
C GLY A 154 -18.29 -8.07 -20.40
N TYR A 155 -17.43 -7.17 -19.89
CA TYR A 155 -17.47 -6.79 -18.47
C TYR A 155 -18.67 -5.90 -18.12
N GLN A 156 -19.33 -5.27 -19.10
CA GLN A 156 -20.51 -4.41 -18.86
C GLN A 156 -20.28 -3.36 -17.76
N GLY A 157 -19.07 -2.79 -17.70
CA GLY A 157 -18.68 -1.81 -16.69
C GLY A 157 -18.38 -2.37 -15.30
N CYS A 158 -18.46 -3.69 -15.08
CA CYS A 158 -18.22 -4.29 -13.76
C CYS A 158 -16.80 -4.10 -13.23
N THR A 159 -15.88 -3.61 -14.07
CA THR A 159 -14.50 -3.27 -13.72
C THR A 159 -14.37 -1.92 -13.03
N ASP A 160 -15.34 -1.01 -13.22
CA ASP A 160 -15.35 0.32 -12.63
C ASP A 160 -16.26 0.31 -11.40
N TYR A 161 -15.71 -0.15 -10.28
CA TYR A 161 -16.38 -0.20 -8.98
C TYR A 161 -15.66 0.68 -7.95
N GLU A 162 -16.39 1.09 -6.92
CA GLU A 162 -15.85 1.89 -5.82
C GLU A 162 -14.92 1.05 -4.93
N PHE A 163 -13.88 1.68 -4.38
CA PHE A 163 -12.89 1.01 -3.52
C PHE A 163 -13.19 1.17 -2.02
N GLY A 164 -14.13 2.05 -1.64
CA GLY A 164 -14.36 2.41 -0.23
C GLY A 164 -13.08 3.01 0.38
N ASP A 165 -12.75 2.59 1.60
CA ASP A 165 -11.56 3.06 2.33
C ASP A 165 -10.25 2.39 1.89
N VAL A 166 -10.30 1.47 0.92
CA VAL A 166 -9.10 0.77 0.45
C VAL A 166 -8.18 1.74 -0.30
N PRO A 167 -6.92 1.93 0.13
CA PRO A 167 -5.98 2.79 -0.57
C PRO A 167 -5.76 2.33 -2.01
N ARG A 168 -5.73 3.29 -2.94
CA ARG A 168 -5.54 3.05 -4.38
C ARG A 168 -4.41 3.90 -4.93
N ILE A 169 -3.52 3.26 -5.66
CA ILE A 169 -2.45 3.89 -6.43
C ILE A 169 -2.69 3.62 -7.90
N VAL A 170 -2.79 4.67 -8.70
CA VAL A 170 -2.89 4.56 -10.16
C VAL A 170 -1.51 4.72 -10.77
N VAL A 171 -1.14 3.78 -11.62
CA VAL A 171 0.15 3.72 -12.32
C VAL A 171 -0.10 3.78 -13.83
N ASP A 172 0.39 4.85 -14.47
CA ASP A 172 0.50 4.87 -15.92
C ASP A 172 1.72 4.07 -16.36
N THR A 173 1.47 2.86 -16.86
CA THR A 173 2.53 1.95 -17.32
C THR A 173 3.11 2.30 -18.70
N THR A 174 2.58 3.35 -19.35
CA THR A 174 3.11 3.88 -20.61
C THR A 174 3.94 5.15 -20.40
N ASP A 175 3.89 5.73 -19.21
CA ASP A 175 4.76 6.84 -18.82
C ASP A 175 6.20 6.32 -18.65
N PRO A 176 7.16 6.76 -19.49
CA PRO A 176 8.55 6.33 -19.39
C PRO A 176 9.25 6.82 -18.11
N THR A 177 8.65 7.75 -17.37
CA THR A 177 9.17 8.29 -16.10
C THR A 177 8.63 7.57 -14.87
N ALA A 178 7.66 6.65 -15.04
CA ALA A 178 7.11 5.86 -13.94
C ALA A 178 8.06 4.73 -13.54
N ASP A 179 8.95 5.00 -12.59
CA ASP A 179 9.86 4.01 -12.02
C ASP A 179 9.17 3.13 -10.95
N SER A 180 9.48 1.84 -10.97
CA SER A 180 9.17 0.85 -9.93
C SER A 180 9.54 1.29 -8.51
N GLU A 181 10.64 2.02 -8.34
CA GLU A 181 11.06 2.56 -7.04
C GLU A 181 10.10 3.66 -6.57
N ALA A 182 9.67 4.55 -7.48
CA ALA A 182 8.68 5.59 -7.19
C ALA A 182 7.29 4.99 -6.84
N ILE A 183 6.91 3.87 -7.47
CA ILE A 183 5.67 3.14 -7.13
C ILE A 183 5.78 2.56 -5.71
N SER A 184 6.93 1.98 -5.36
CA SER A 184 7.19 1.43 -4.01
C SER A 184 7.19 2.51 -2.93
N VAL A 185 7.74 3.70 -3.21
CA VAL A 185 7.67 4.86 -2.32
C VAL A 185 6.22 5.35 -2.17
N ARG A 186 5.45 5.44 -3.26
CA ARG A 186 4.02 5.80 -3.21
C ARG A 186 3.21 4.80 -2.37
N MET A 187 3.51 3.50 -2.47
CA MET A 187 2.91 2.46 -1.63
C MET A 187 3.17 2.69 -0.15
N ALA A 188 4.44 2.90 0.24
CA ALA A 188 4.81 3.21 1.61
C ALA A 188 4.09 4.48 2.12
N SER A 189 3.90 5.49 1.26
CA SER A 189 3.18 6.72 1.59
C SER A 189 1.65 6.59 1.63
N SER A 190 1.08 5.52 1.05
CA SER A 190 -0.37 5.25 1.05
C SER A 190 -0.81 4.37 2.23
N VAL A 191 0.13 3.61 2.80
CA VAL A 191 -0.04 2.79 4.02
C VAL A 191 0.02 3.63 5.28
N LEU A 192 0.73 4.76 5.22
CA LEU A 192 0.93 5.65 6.34
C LEU A 192 0.24 6.96 6.01
N GLN A 193 -0.70 7.42 6.85
CA GLN A 193 -1.13 8.81 6.75
C GLN A 193 0.11 9.70 6.87
N PRO A 194 0.36 10.62 5.93
CA PRO A 194 1.48 11.54 6.05
C PRO A 194 1.39 12.26 7.40
N GLY A 195 2.40 12.08 8.24
CA GLY A 195 2.45 12.74 9.53
C GLY A 195 2.40 14.24 9.35
N VAL A 196 1.43 14.90 9.98
CA VAL A 196 1.38 16.37 10.01
C VAL A 196 2.41 16.82 11.04
N PRO A 197 3.38 17.68 10.67
CA PRO A 197 4.27 18.26 11.66
C PRO A 197 3.44 19.10 12.61
N VAL A 198 3.46 18.76 13.89
CA VAL A 198 2.83 19.51 14.98
C VAL A 198 3.89 19.90 15.99
N THR A 199 3.67 21.02 16.66
CA THR A 199 4.46 21.37 17.84
C THR A 199 3.80 20.79 19.08
N LEU A 200 4.53 20.75 20.19
CA LEU A 200 4.02 20.22 21.45
C LEU A 200 2.90 21.04 22.07
N GLN A 201 3.01 22.35 21.95
CA GLN A 201 2.00 23.31 22.40
C GLN A 201 0.70 23.16 21.61
N GLU A 202 0.78 22.63 20.39
CA GLU A 202 -0.38 22.30 19.57
C GLU A 202 -1.06 20.98 20.00
N LEU A 203 -0.61 20.28 21.04
CA LEU A 203 -1.19 19.02 21.52
C LEU A 203 -1.87 19.14 22.89
N GLU A 204 -2.30 20.33 23.27
CA GLU A 204 -3.19 20.51 24.42
C GLU A 204 -4.60 19.97 24.11
N PRO A 205 -5.35 19.43 25.10
CA PRO A 205 -6.69 18.88 24.89
C PRO A 205 -7.70 19.82 24.22
N SER A 206 -7.45 21.14 24.28
CA SER A 206 -8.26 22.20 23.67
C SER A 206 -7.88 22.56 22.23
N SER A 207 -6.84 21.97 21.64
CA SER A 207 -6.35 22.33 20.30
C SER A 207 -7.04 21.52 19.17
N GLU A 208 -7.15 22.10 17.97
CA GLU A 208 -7.64 21.37 16.79
C GLU A 208 -6.73 20.21 16.36
N SER A 209 -5.45 20.27 16.75
CA SER A 209 -4.41 19.29 16.44
C SER A 209 -4.33 18.15 17.46
N PHE A 210 -5.10 18.21 18.56
CA PHE A 210 -5.30 17.10 19.50
C PHE A 210 -6.24 16.06 18.90
N ARG A 211 -5.72 15.39 17.87
CA ARG A 211 -6.34 14.27 17.17
C ARG A 211 -5.31 13.14 17.09
N GLN A 212 -5.80 11.91 17.02
CA GLN A 212 -4.96 10.71 16.87
C GLN A 212 -3.89 10.94 15.76
N GLY A 213 -2.59 10.70 16.02
CA GLY A 213 -1.50 10.84 15.02
C GLY A 213 -0.31 11.83 15.18
N ALA A 214 0.07 12.35 16.35
CA ALA A 214 1.06 13.44 16.49
C ALA A 214 2.11 13.29 17.64
N SER A 215 3.35 13.80 17.45
CA SER A 215 4.59 13.29 18.08
C SER A 215 5.45 14.31 18.89
N LEU A 216 6.08 13.97 20.07
CA LEU A 216 7.57 14.09 20.40
C LEU A 216 8.25 14.51 21.80
N ARG A 217 9.12 13.66 22.45
CA ARG A 217 10.38 13.64 23.41
C ARG A 217 10.79 14.23 24.84
N SER A 218 11.18 13.31 25.78
CA SER A 218 12.11 13.23 26.97
C SER A 218 11.76 11.96 27.86
N TYR A 219 12.33 11.59 29.04
CA TYR A 219 12.41 10.16 29.52
C TYR A 219 12.29 9.84 31.05
N ASP A 220 11.76 8.66 31.43
CA ASP A 220 11.87 7.97 32.75
C ASP A 220 12.04 6.42 32.57
N LEU A 221 12.74 5.76 33.50
CA LEU A 221 13.57 4.56 33.29
C LEU A 221 12.95 3.17 33.55
N ASN A 222 11.64 3.03 33.79
CA ASN A 222 11.07 1.72 34.18
C ASN A 222 9.88 1.24 33.33
N SER A 223 9.62 1.89 32.20
CA SER A 223 8.62 1.50 31.21
C SER A 223 9.14 1.89 29.84
N ALA A 224 8.77 1.20 28.76
CA ALA A 224 9.09 1.60 27.38
C ALA A 224 8.38 2.91 26.94
N ILE A 225 8.16 3.83 27.89
CA ILE A 225 7.46 5.09 27.74
C ILE A 225 8.45 6.21 28.10
N ALA A 226 8.70 7.08 27.14
CA ALA A 226 9.46 8.31 27.26
C ALA A 226 8.46 9.49 27.43
N VAL A 227 8.62 10.36 28.44
CA VAL A 227 7.75 11.53 28.67
C VAL A 227 8.40 12.81 28.20
N ILE A 228 7.67 13.63 27.46
CA ILE A 228 8.27 14.53 26.52
C ILE A 228 7.93 15.99 26.76
N GLN A 229 8.87 16.93 26.60
CA GLN A 229 8.65 18.31 27.07
C GLN A 229 9.26 19.40 26.19
N ASP A 230 8.46 20.44 25.92
CA ASP A 230 8.86 21.70 25.30
C ASP A 230 8.08 22.85 25.95
N GLY A 231 8.79 23.74 26.65
CA GLY A 231 8.19 24.76 27.51
C GLY A 231 7.30 24.14 28.60
N GLY A 232 6.02 24.53 28.61
CA GLY A 232 5.01 24.04 29.56
C GLY A 232 4.22 22.81 29.12
N ALA A 233 4.38 22.37 27.86
CA ALA A 233 3.62 21.24 27.31
C ALA A 233 4.38 19.92 27.51
N SER A 234 3.65 18.85 27.79
CA SER A 234 4.23 17.50 27.86
C SER A 234 3.34 16.41 27.27
N LEU A 235 3.93 15.29 26.83
CA LEU A 235 3.22 14.15 26.24
C LEU A 235 3.93 12.82 26.60
N LYS A 236 3.25 11.67 26.53
CA LYS A 236 3.90 10.36 26.67
C LYS A 236 4.22 9.80 25.28
N VAL A 237 5.36 9.12 25.14
CA VAL A 237 5.78 8.44 23.92
C VAL A 237 6.15 7.01 24.24
N ASP A 238 5.38 6.07 23.73
CA ASP A 238 5.73 4.66 23.72
C ASP A 238 6.84 4.41 22.68
N THR A 239 8.00 3.97 23.15
CA THR A 239 9.21 3.72 22.37
C THR A 239 9.45 2.25 22.07
N GLN A 240 8.50 1.35 22.39
CA GLN A 240 8.66 -0.11 22.24
C GLN A 240 9.06 -0.55 20.82
N ASN A 241 8.67 0.21 19.79
CA ASN A 241 8.93 -0.11 18.39
C ASN A 241 10.24 0.51 17.85
N LEU A 242 10.98 1.25 18.67
CA LEU A 242 12.21 1.92 18.26
C LEU A 242 13.43 1.03 18.51
N ARG A 243 14.02 0.48 17.44
CA ARG A 243 15.26 -0.29 17.51
C ARG A 243 16.48 0.67 17.51
N GLU A 244 17.47 0.38 18.35
CA GLU A 244 18.83 0.98 18.32
C GLU A 244 18.97 2.49 18.66
N ILE A 245 18.03 3.10 19.38
CA ILE A 245 18.16 4.50 19.80
C ILE A 245 18.55 4.60 21.27
N SER A 246 19.78 5.06 21.55
CA SER A 246 20.17 5.49 22.90
C SER A 246 19.60 6.88 23.18
N PHE A 247 18.59 6.97 24.04
CA PHE A 247 18.06 8.24 24.50
C PHE A 247 19.01 8.88 25.53
N ARG A 248 19.26 10.17 25.37
CA ARG A 248 20.04 11.03 26.25
C ARG A 248 19.12 12.11 26.78
N THR A 249 19.21 12.37 28.07
CA THR A 249 18.55 13.51 28.70
C THR A 249 19.11 14.81 28.13
N ASN A 250 18.28 15.84 28.02
CA ASN A 250 18.64 17.17 27.51
C ASN A 250 19.10 17.21 26.03
N SER A 251 18.70 16.22 25.24
CA SER A 251 18.88 16.22 23.79
C SER A 251 17.57 16.58 23.08
N THR A 252 17.69 17.21 21.92
CA THR A 252 16.63 17.51 20.97
C THR A 252 16.55 16.41 19.95
N TYR A 253 15.36 16.17 19.46
CA TYR A 253 15.13 14.97 18.70
C TYR A 253 13.81 15.05 17.90
N GLN A 254 13.63 14.15 16.94
CA GLN A 254 12.43 13.98 16.12
C GLN A 254 11.85 12.55 16.26
N PHE A 255 10.54 12.40 16.13
CA PHE A 255 9.75 11.19 16.29
C PHE A 255 8.60 11.27 15.27
N ILE A 256 8.21 10.11 14.77
CA ILE A 256 7.05 9.94 13.88
C ILE A 256 6.30 8.72 14.39
N GLY A 257 4.99 8.82 14.53
CA GLY A 257 4.16 7.75 15.06
C GLY A 257 2.70 8.17 15.24
N GLU A 258 1.90 7.29 15.81
CA GLU A 258 0.48 7.48 16.04
C GLU A 258 0.18 7.97 17.46
N LEU A 259 -0.43 9.15 17.63
CA LEU A 259 -0.96 9.58 18.94
C LEU A 259 -2.18 8.76 19.30
N LEU A 260 -2.20 8.10 20.44
CA LEU A 260 -3.33 7.38 21.01
C LEU A 260 -3.88 8.19 22.17
N ILE A 261 -5.15 8.55 22.13
CA ILE A 261 -5.81 9.30 23.21
C ILE A 261 -6.65 8.30 24.01
N LYS A 262 -6.32 8.14 25.29
CA LYS A 262 -7.09 7.28 26.20
C LYS A 262 -8.36 8.00 26.70
N PRO A 263 -9.34 7.26 27.25
CA PRO A 263 -10.63 7.81 27.70
C PRO A 263 -10.53 8.89 28.80
N ASP A 264 -9.41 8.97 29.50
CA ASP A 264 -9.08 9.96 30.53
C ASP A 264 -8.35 11.20 29.96
N ASN A 265 -8.32 11.38 28.64
CA ASN A 265 -7.52 12.36 27.92
C ASN A 265 -5.99 12.19 28.12
N ASP A 266 -5.53 11.04 28.60
CA ASP A 266 -4.11 10.70 28.61
C ASP A 266 -3.65 10.32 27.20
N ALA A 267 -2.86 11.20 26.59
CA ALA A 267 -2.37 11.00 25.23
C ALA A 267 -0.97 10.34 25.24
N VAL A 268 -0.81 9.30 24.43
CA VAL A 268 0.45 8.56 24.26
C VAL A 268 0.75 8.40 22.77
N LEU A 269 1.89 8.91 22.31
CA LEU A 269 2.38 8.63 20.96
C LEU A 269 3.02 7.24 20.92
N GLN A 270 2.51 6.36 20.05
CA GLN A 270 3.21 5.15 19.65
C GLN A 270 4.25 5.47 18.58
N ALA A 271 5.53 5.59 18.95
CA ALA A 271 6.58 5.99 18.03
C ALA A 271 7.00 4.84 17.10
N ARG A 272 7.11 5.13 15.80
CA ARG A 272 7.66 4.21 14.79
C ARG A 272 9.07 4.58 14.35
N VAL A 273 9.39 5.86 14.35
CA VAL A 273 10.72 6.39 14.02
C VAL A 273 11.12 7.38 15.09
N GLY A 274 12.40 7.38 15.45
CA GLY A 274 13.02 8.43 16.24
C GLY A 274 14.41 8.78 15.76
N ARG A 275 14.78 10.06 15.80
CA ARG A 275 16.13 10.53 15.50
C ARG A 275 16.59 11.62 16.45
N ASN A 276 17.87 11.67 16.79
CA ASN A 276 18.49 12.81 17.48
C ASN A 276 18.67 13.96 16.48
N VAL A 277 18.30 15.17 16.87
CA VAL A 277 18.47 16.39 16.08
C VAL A 277 19.16 17.48 16.89
N ASP A 278 20.07 17.10 17.79
CA ASP A 278 20.92 18.05 18.49
C ASP A 278 21.64 18.95 17.48
N GLY A 279 21.61 20.26 17.73
CA GLY A 279 22.18 21.26 16.82
C GLY A 279 21.21 21.77 15.74
N ILE A 280 19.96 21.30 15.69
CA ILE A 280 18.94 21.93 14.86
C ILE A 280 18.61 23.34 15.37
N ASP A 281 18.51 24.31 14.46
CA ASP A 281 17.97 25.63 14.79
C ASP A 281 16.44 25.52 14.87
N LEU A 282 15.92 25.49 16.10
CA LEU A 282 14.49 25.35 16.37
C LEU A 282 13.68 26.54 15.86
N ASN A 283 14.24 27.75 15.86
CA ASN A 283 13.54 28.95 15.35
C ASN A 283 13.39 28.86 13.83
N LEU A 284 14.46 28.51 13.13
CA LEU A 284 14.41 28.33 11.68
C LEU A 284 13.49 27.17 11.30
N TYR A 285 13.51 26.08 12.08
CA TYR A 285 12.62 24.95 11.88
C TYR A 285 11.14 25.37 12.02
N GLN A 286 10.78 26.11 13.07
CA GLN A 286 9.42 26.63 13.25
C GLN A 286 8.99 27.57 12.11
N GLN A 287 9.87 28.49 11.68
CA GLN A 287 9.60 29.36 10.53
C GLN A 287 9.36 28.56 9.24
N SER A 288 10.15 27.51 9.01
CA SER A 288 9.98 26.63 7.84
C SER A 288 8.63 25.91 7.84
N LEU A 289 8.15 25.48 9.03
CA LEU A 289 6.84 24.84 9.18
C LEU A 289 5.70 25.82 8.88
N LEU A 290 5.80 27.07 9.31
CA LEU A 290 4.81 28.11 9.02
C LEU A 290 4.70 28.36 7.51
N ILE A 291 5.83 28.53 6.83
CA ILE A 291 5.88 28.75 5.38
C ILE A 291 5.27 27.55 4.64
N ARG A 292 5.62 26.33 5.06
CA ARG A 292 5.06 25.10 4.47
C ARG A 292 3.54 25.03 4.62
N ARG A 293 3.00 25.29 5.82
CA ARG A 293 1.56 25.28 6.08
C ARG A 293 0.82 26.33 5.25
N GLN A 294 1.38 27.53 5.11
CA GLN A 294 0.82 28.59 4.26
C GLN A 294 0.76 28.16 2.79
N TYR A 295 1.81 27.54 2.28
CA TYR A 295 1.85 27.05 0.90
C TYR A 295 0.86 25.90 0.67
N GLU A 296 0.78 24.94 1.59
CA GLU A 296 -0.19 23.85 1.54
C GLU A 296 -1.65 24.36 1.56
N ALA A 297 -1.95 25.39 2.35
CA ALA A 297 -3.25 26.04 2.37
C ALA A 297 -3.59 26.73 1.03
N GLN A 298 -2.63 27.43 0.42
CA GLN A 298 -2.81 28.06 -0.90
C GLN A 298 -3.04 27.02 -2.01
N LEU A 299 -2.38 25.86 -1.94
CA LEU A 299 -2.61 24.77 -2.89
C LEU A 299 -4.00 24.15 -2.73
N ARG A 300 -4.50 24.02 -1.50
CA ARG A 300 -5.85 23.53 -1.22
C ARG A 300 -6.92 24.50 -1.76
N SER A 301 -6.74 25.80 -1.58
CA SER A 301 -7.69 26.82 -2.08
C SER A 301 -7.69 26.98 -3.61
N ARG A 302 -6.64 26.53 -4.30
CA ARG A 302 -6.56 26.53 -5.77
C ARG A 302 -7.17 25.28 -6.42
N ARG A 303 -7.42 24.24 -5.62
CA ARG A 303 -8.00 22.96 -6.07
C ARG A 303 -9.50 22.85 -5.76
N SER A 304 -10.05 23.77 -4.97
CA SER A 304 -11.50 23.97 -4.75
C SER A 304 -12.07 24.96 -5.75
#